data_AF-A0A8T4XA81-F1
#
_entry.id   AF-A0A8T4XA81-F1
#
_cell.length_a   1.000
_cell.length_b   1.000
_cell.length_c   1.000
_cell.angle_alpha   90.00
_cell.angle_beta   90.00
_cell.angle_gamma   90.00
#
_symmetry.space_group_name_H-M   'P 1'
#
loop_
_entity.id
_entity.type
_entity.pdbx_description
1 polymer ?
#
loop_
_entity_poly.entity_id
_entity_poly.type
_entity_poly.pdbx_seq_one_letter_code
_entity_poly.pdbx_strand_id
1 'polypeptide(L)' 'MTDSDELCPMCGKSNDRHSSDEQSRCSKKAIEFGIMRYCEFCGLTKPAKGMHDRCSKCDEKYPFSNH' A
#
# COMPACT_ATOMS: atom_id res chain seq x y z
N MET A 1 -3.59 12.51 -21.65
CA MET A 1 -3.65 13.36 -20.43
C MET A 1 -4.43 12.54 -19.41
N THR A 2 -3.91 12.07 -18.29
CA THR A 2 -2.77 12.50 -17.49
C THR A 2 -1.86 11.30 -17.19
N ASP A 3 -0.59 11.48 -17.53
CA ASP A 3 0.51 10.71 -16.96
C ASP A 3 0.49 11.00 -15.45
N SER A 4 -0.20 10.14 -14.69
CA SER A 4 -0.05 10.14 -13.24
C SER A 4 1.29 9.46 -12.99
N ASP A 5 2.37 10.24 -13.09
CA ASP A 5 3.56 10.03 -12.27
C ASP A 5 3.05 9.89 -10.83
N GLU A 6 2.66 8.66 -10.43
CA GLU A 6 2.24 8.35 -9.08
C GLU A 6 3.49 8.49 -8.22
N LEU A 7 3.70 9.72 -7.75
CA LEU A 7 4.72 10.03 -6.77
C LEU A 7 4.42 9.17 -5.55
N CYS A 8 5.41 8.41 -5.13
CA CYS A 8 5.31 7.62 -3.94
C CYS A 8 5.01 8.54 -2.75
N PRO A 9 3.89 8.33 -2.04
CA PRO A 9 3.48 9.21 -0.95
C PRO A 9 4.45 9.18 0.25
N MET A 10 5.41 8.25 0.27
CA MET A 10 6.37 8.10 1.35
C MET A 10 7.69 8.85 1.12
N CYS A 11 8.09 9.04 -0.14
CA CYS A 11 9.40 9.62 -0.46
C CYS A 11 9.35 10.71 -1.54
N GLY A 12 8.19 10.93 -2.17
CA GLY A 12 7.98 11.94 -3.19
C GLY A 12 8.69 11.67 -4.52
N LYS A 13 9.32 10.50 -4.69
CA LYS A 13 9.88 10.06 -5.99
C LYS A 13 8.79 9.37 -6.81
N SER A 14 8.86 9.46 -8.13
CA SER A 14 8.02 8.66 -9.02
C SER A 14 8.20 7.15 -8.73
N ASN A 15 7.12 6.37 -8.78
CA ASN A 15 7.13 4.94 -8.45
C ASN A 15 8.13 4.13 -9.32
N ASP A 16 8.33 4.52 -10.59
CA ASP A 16 9.30 3.94 -11.52
C ASP A 16 10.77 4.19 -11.13
N ARG A 17 11.02 5.19 -10.28
CA ARG A 17 12.37 5.56 -9.80
C ARG A 17 12.75 4.87 -8.49
N HIS A 18 11.95 3.93 -8.01
CA HIS A 18 12.28 3.12 -6.85
C HIS A 18 13.12 1.92 -7.25
N SER A 19 14.26 1.74 -6.59
CA SER A 19 14.89 0.42 -6.51
C SER A 19 13.98 -0.56 -5.74
N SER A 20 14.16 -1.87 -5.92
CA SER A 20 13.36 -2.89 -5.23
C SER A 20 13.36 -2.74 -3.70
N ASP A 21 14.49 -2.30 -3.13
CA ASP A 21 14.63 -2.04 -1.70
C ASP A 21 13.87 -0.78 -1.27
N GLU A 22 13.93 0.30 -2.06
CA GLU A 22 13.17 1.52 -1.81
C GLU A 22 11.67 1.25 -1.93
N GLN A 23 11.25 0.46 -2.92
CA GLN A 23 9.85 0.10 -3.13
C GLN A 23 9.32 -0.71 -1.94
N SER A 24 10.12 -1.66 -1.44
CA SER A 24 9.78 -2.44 -0.25
C SER A 24 9.66 -1.56 1.00
N ARG A 25 10.60 -0.64 1.22
CA ARG A 25 10.59 0.29 2.36
C ARG A 25 9.40 1.24 2.29
N CYS A 26 9.13 1.80 1.12
CA CYS A 26 8.01 2.72 0.92
C CYS A 26 6.66 2.01 1.04
N SER A 27 6.54 0.78 0.53
CA SER A 27 5.31 -0.01 0.67
C SER A 27 5.03 -0.35 2.13
N LYS A 28 6.06 -0.78 2.89
CA LYS A 28 5.94 -1.02 4.34
C LYS A 28 5.50 0.23 5.09
N LYS A 29 6.17 1.36 4.85
CA LYS A 29 5.77 2.63 5.44
C LYS A 29 4.33 3.01 5.03
N ALA A 30 3.94 2.89 3.77
CA ALA A 30 2.58 3.21 3.35
C ALA A 30 1.52 2.34 4.06
N ILE A 31 1.87 1.08 4.39
CA ILE A 31 1.01 0.19 5.19
C ILE A 31 0.95 0.67 6.65
N GLU A 32 2.10 0.99 7.26
CA GLU A 32 2.18 1.52 8.63
C GLU A 32 1.37 2.82 8.80
N PHE A 33 1.42 3.72 7.81
CA PHE A 33 0.64 4.96 7.81
C PHE A 33 -0.83 4.76 7.43
N GLY A 34 -1.26 3.53 7.14
CA GLY A 34 -2.65 3.22 6.75
C GLY A 34 -3.07 3.73 5.38
N ILE A 35 -2.12 4.16 4.53
CA ILE A 35 -2.35 4.58 3.14
C ILE A 35 -2.59 3.35 2.25
N MET A 36 -1.84 2.27 2.52
CA MET A 36 -1.96 0.99 1.84
C MET A 36 -2.37 -0.11 2.82
N ARG A 37 -2.95 -1.19 2.30
CA ARG A 37 -3.31 -2.40 3.03
C ARG A 37 -2.62 -3.59 2.40
N TYR A 38 -1.98 -4.40 3.22
CA TYR A 38 -1.36 -5.65 2.83
C TYR A 38 -2.12 -6.83 3.44
N CYS A 39 -2.44 -7.82 2.61
CA CYS A 39 -3.13 -9.02 3.05
C CYS A 39 -2.09 -10.11 3.30
N GLU A 40 -1.89 -10.47 4.57
CA GLU A 40 -0.91 -11.48 4.95
C GLU A 40 -1.24 -12.88 4.42
N PHE A 41 -2.52 -13.16 4.14
CA PHE A 41 -2.97 -14.46 3.63
C PHE A 41 -2.67 -14.69 2.15
N CYS A 42 -2.83 -13.67 1.31
CA CYS A 42 -2.71 -13.82 -0.14
C CYS A 42 -1.65 -12.93 -0.79
N GLY A 43 -0.95 -12.11 0.01
CA GLY A 43 0.10 -11.19 -0.44
C GLY A 43 -0.42 -9.95 -1.18
N LEU A 44 -1.73 -9.76 -1.30
CA LEU A 44 -2.29 -8.65 -2.06
C LEU A 44 -2.10 -7.32 -1.32
N THR A 45 -1.46 -6.36 -2.00
CA THR A 45 -1.35 -4.98 -1.55
C THR A 45 -2.29 -4.09 -2.35
N LYS A 46 -3.03 -3.20 -1.68
CA LYS A 46 -3.90 -2.22 -2.35
C LYS A 46 -4.03 -0.93 -1.53
N PRO A 47 -4.49 0.18 -2.12
CA PRO A 47 -4.80 1.40 -1.37
C PRO A 47 -5.91 1.15 -0.33
N ALA A 48 -5.78 1.74 0.86
CA ALA A 48 -6.77 1.63 1.93
C ALA A 48 -8.07 2.37 1.56
N LYS A 49 -9.20 1.68 1.59
CA LYS A 49 -10.54 2.27 1.29
C LYS A 49 -11.43 2.48 2.53
N GLY A 50 -10.83 2.83 3.66
CA GLY A 50 -11.54 3.15 4.91
C GLY A 50 -11.63 2.01 5.93
N MET A 51 -12.50 2.19 6.93
CA MET A 51 -12.55 1.38 8.16
C MET A 51 -13.21 0.00 8.02
N HIS A 52 -13.70 -0.36 6.83
CA HIS A 52 -14.28 -1.67 6.55
C HIS A 52 -13.61 -2.35 5.35
N ASP A 53 -12.37 -1.94 5.04
CA ASP A 53 -11.66 -2.48 3.90
C ASP A 53 -11.37 -3.98 4.10
N ARG A 54 -11.62 -4.79 3.06
CA ARG A 54 -11.42 -6.24 3.05
C ARG A 54 -10.59 -6.64 1.83
N CYS A 55 -9.84 -7.73 1.93
CA CYS A 55 -9.03 -8.18 0.82
C CYS A 55 -9.92 -8.53 -0.37
N SER A 56 -9.70 -7.91 -1.53
CA SER A 56 -10.52 -8.18 -2.72
C SER A 56 -10.35 -9.59 -3.30
N LYS A 57 -9.34 -10.35 -2.83
CA LYS A 57 -9.02 -11.69 -3.33
C LYS A 57 -9.52 -12.81 -2.42
N CYS A 58 -9.28 -12.71 -1.11
CA CYS A 58 -9.70 -13.74 -0.14
C CYS A 58 -10.85 -13.28 0.78
N ASP A 59 -11.35 -12.06 0.62
CA ASP A 59 -12.38 -11.43 1.45
C ASP A 59 -12.02 -11.33 2.95
N GLU A 60 -10.77 -11.62 3.33
CA GLU A 60 -10.31 -11.47 4.71
C GLU A 60 -10.38 -10.01 5.16
N LYS A 61 -10.80 -9.80 6.42
CA LYS A 61 -10.76 -8.46 7.02
C LYS A 61 -9.30 -8.10 7.22
N TYR A 62 -8.86 -6.95 6.67
CA TYR A 62 -7.51 -6.49 6.98
C TYR A 62 -7.43 -6.26 8.49
N PRO A 63 -6.37 -6.72 9.17
CA PRO A 63 -6.19 -6.37 10.57
C PRO A 63 -6.11 -4.84 10.65
N PHE A 64 -7.10 -4.25 11.32
CA PHE A 64 -6.99 -2.87 11.80
C PHE A 64 -6.02 -2.94 12.97
N SER A 65 -4.72 -3.03 12.66
CA SER A 65 -3.70 -2.82 13.67
C SER A 65 -3.75 -1.34 14.03
N ASN A 66 -4.64 -1.00 14.97
CA ASN A 66 -4.43 0.12 15.88
C ASN A 66 -3.21 -0.27 16.71
N HIS A 67 -2.04 0.17 16.28
CA HIS A 67 -0.88 0.22 17.16
C HIS A 67 -0.92 1.52 17.97
#